data_AF-A0A3M9YM99-F1
#
_entry.id   AF-A0A3M9YM99-F1
#
_cell.length_a   1.000
_cell.length_b   1.000
_cell.length_c   1.000
_cell.angle_alpha   90.00
_cell.angle_beta   90.00
_cell.angle_gamma   90.00
#
_symmetry.space_group_name_H-M   'P 1'
#
loop_
_entity.id
_entity.type
_entity.pdbx_description
1 polymer ?
#
loop_
_entity_poly.entity_id
_entity_poly.type
_entity_poly.pdbx_seq_one_letter_code
_entity_poly.pdbx_strand_id
1 'polypeptide(L)'
;MTHTRHPNALAALCIIRNKPEGHPRSAISSLALFTVTRRGRREADFQLEHRFFDPTHTRAEILDGVIQRIPPGAELLIRQAGPAPHMMQHQSGGQSQPIPPTDTQILARALAGSTILAIHVGDRQLTAAAAGLGIVLPGPDSTPIRRRRRAPLHAQALWAIYTAAFCPPVERRALFSAHLAWCALERARLGVGAG
;
A
#
# COMPACT_ATOMS: atom_id res chain seq x y z
N MET A 1 3.38 -3.06 -20.73
CA MET A 1 1.93 -3.17 -20.45
C MET A 1 1.34 -1.78 -20.48
N THR A 2 0.56 -1.46 -21.51
CA THR A 2 -0.15 -0.18 -21.65
C THR A 2 -1.47 -0.29 -20.88
N HIS A 3 -1.44 0.00 -19.58
CA HIS A 3 -2.67 0.16 -18.82
C HIS A 3 -3.40 1.37 -19.40
N THR A 4 -4.43 1.12 -20.21
CA THR A 4 -5.30 2.16 -20.78
C THR A 4 -6.50 2.44 -19.88
N ARG A 5 -6.66 1.66 -18.80
CA ARG A 5 -7.71 1.78 -17.79
C ARG A 5 -7.29 1.19 -16.45
N HIS A 6 -8.01 1.55 -15.39
CA HIS A 6 -7.93 0.86 -14.09
C HIS A 6 -8.28 -0.63 -14.24
N PRO A 7 -7.53 -1.56 -13.61
CA PRO A 7 -7.85 -2.99 -13.67
C PRO A 7 -9.16 -3.31 -12.96
N ASN A 8 -9.70 -4.52 -13.16
CA ASN A 8 -10.96 -4.91 -12.53
C ASN A 8 -10.87 -4.91 -11.00
N ALA A 9 -9.74 -5.32 -10.43
CA ALA A 9 -9.43 -5.20 -9.02
C ALA A 9 -7.99 -4.71 -8.86
N LEU A 10 -7.81 -3.71 -8.00
CA LEU A 10 -6.51 -3.15 -7.63
C LEU A 10 -6.41 -3.11 -6.11
N ALA A 11 -5.38 -3.73 -5.56
CA ALA A 11 -5.08 -3.70 -4.14
C ALA A 11 -3.82 -2.86 -3.91
N ALA A 12 -3.92 -1.80 -3.11
CA ALA A 12 -2.79 -0.98 -2.69
C ALA A 12 -2.38 -1.35 -1.26
N LEU A 13 -1.16 -1.84 -1.12
CA LEU A 13 -0.62 -2.36 0.13
C LEU A 13 0.41 -1.38 0.72
N CYS A 14 0.16 -0.98 1.96
CA CYS A 14 1.12 -0.23 2.78
C CYS A 14 1.57 -1.07 3.98
N ILE A 15 2.88 -1.28 4.09
CA ILE A 15 3.51 -1.98 5.21
C ILE A 15 4.34 -0.95 6.01
N ILE A 16 4.01 -0.78 7.30
CA ILE A 16 4.76 0.09 8.21
C ILE A 16 5.58 -0.78 9.17
N ARG A 17 6.89 -0.65 9.07
CA ARG A 17 7.86 -1.35 9.91
C ARG A 17 8.42 -0.43 10.99
N ASN A 18 8.90 -1.02 12.08
CA ASN A 18 9.64 -0.28 13.12
C ASN A 18 11.05 0.13 12.66
N LYS A 19 11.61 -0.58 11.67
CA LYS A 19 12.95 -0.40 11.09
C LYS A 19 12.92 -0.78 9.60
N PRO A 20 13.88 -0.32 8.78
CA PRO A 20 13.98 -0.76 7.39
C PRO A 20 13.98 -2.29 7.24
N GLU A 21 13.40 -2.80 6.17
CA GLU A 21 13.13 -4.24 5.96
C GLU A 21 14.37 -5.13 6.14
N GLY A 22 15.54 -4.70 5.65
CA GLY A 22 16.78 -5.46 5.76
C GLY A 22 17.42 -5.46 7.16
N HIS A 23 16.88 -4.74 8.14
CA HIS A 23 17.48 -4.66 9.47
C HIS A 23 17.12 -5.93 10.29
N PRO A 24 18.06 -6.57 11.02
CA PRO A 24 17.82 -7.84 11.74
C PRO A 24 16.62 -7.83 12.72
N ARG A 25 16.38 -6.68 13.36
CA ARG A 25 15.23 -6.45 14.26
C ARG A 25 14.04 -5.73 13.60
N SER A 26 13.92 -5.79 12.27
CA SER A 26 12.78 -5.22 11.55
C SER A 26 11.53 -6.08 11.76
N ALA A 27 10.47 -5.47 12.26
CA ALA A 27 9.17 -6.09 12.43
C ALA A 27 8.10 -5.22 11.77
N ILE A 28 7.14 -5.87 11.13
CA ILE A 28 5.93 -5.21 10.63
C ILE A 28 5.11 -4.82 11.86
N SER A 29 4.76 -3.54 11.95
CA SER A 29 4.04 -2.99 13.10
C SER A 29 2.62 -2.57 12.75
N SER A 30 2.34 -2.32 11.48
CA SER A 30 1.02 -2.04 10.96
C SER A 30 0.98 -2.27 9.46
N LEU A 31 -0.20 -2.61 8.96
CA LEU A 31 -0.45 -2.84 7.55
C LEU A 31 -1.82 -2.28 7.18
N ALA A 32 -1.89 -1.66 6.01
CA ALA A 32 -3.17 -1.31 5.41
C ALA A 32 -3.27 -1.86 3.98
N LEU A 33 -4.42 -2.43 3.67
CA LEU A 33 -4.78 -2.92 2.34
C LEU A 33 -5.99 -2.10 1.87
N PHE A 34 -5.80 -1.33 0.81
CA PHE A 34 -6.87 -0.56 0.18
C PHE A 34 -7.21 -1.18 -1.17
N THR A 35 -8.40 -1.76 -1.27
CA THR A 35 -8.84 -2.50 -2.45
C THR A 35 -9.91 -1.71 -3.19
N VAL A 36 -9.72 -1.54 -4.49
CA VAL A 36 -10.67 -0.92 -5.40
C VAL A 36 -11.10 -1.94 -6.44
N THR A 37 -12.39 -2.28 -6.44
CA THR A 37 -12.98 -3.24 -7.38
C THR A 37 -13.96 -2.52 -8.28
N ARG A 38 -13.75 -2.59 -9.59
CA ARG A 38 -14.69 -2.07 -10.58
C ARG A 38 -15.91 -2.98 -10.64
N ARG A 39 -17.10 -2.40 -10.54
CA ARG A 39 -18.38 -3.11 -10.74
C ARG A 39 -19.00 -2.82 -12.10
N GLY A 40 -18.67 -1.67 -12.68
CA GLY A 40 -19.18 -1.24 -13.98
C GLY A 40 -18.33 -0.13 -14.59
N ARG A 41 -18.87 0.53 -15.62
CA ARG A 41 -18.15 1.58 -16.35
C ARG A 41 -17.83 2.81 -15.49
N ARG A 42 -18.64 3.09 -14.47
CA ARG A 42 -18.52 4.24 -13.55
C ARG A 42 -18.77 3.86 -12.08
N GLU A 43 -18.71 2.56 -11.79
CA GLU A 43 -19.01 2.03 -10.46
C GLU A 43 -17.78 1.32 -9.93
N ALA A 44 -17.42 1.66 -8.70
CA ALA A 44 -16.32 1.06 -7.99
C ALA A 44 -16.70 0.85 -6.52
N ASP A 45 -16.34 -0.32 -6.02
CA ASP A 45 -16.38 -0.63 -4.60
C ASP A 45 -15.00 -0.36 -4.01
N PHE A 46 -15.01 0.23 -2.81
CA PHE A 46 -13.81 0.53 -2.05
C PHE A 46 -13.86 -0.24 -0.73
N GLN A 47 -12.74 -0.88 -0.41
CA GLN A 47 -12.55 -1.56 0.86
C GLN A 47 -11.22 -1.15 1.46
N LEU A 48 -11.21 -0.93 2.77
CA LEU A 48 -10.03 -0.52 3.49
C LEU A 48 -9.89 -1.38 4.74
N GLU A 49 -8.83 -2.17 4.76
CA GLU A 49 -8.45 -2.96 5.93
C GLU A 49 -7.21 -2.35 6.57
N HIS A 50 -7.22 -2.25 7.90
CA HIS A 50 -6.10 -1.77 8.69
C HIS A 50 -5.87 -2.70 9.87
N ARG A 51 -4.63 -3.18 10.03
CA ARG A 51 -4.24 -4.02 11.16
C ARG A 51 -2.98 -3.48 11.83
N PHE A 52 -2.92 -3.68 13.14
CA PHE A 52 -1.73 -3.48 13.96
C PHE A 52 -1.20 -4.85 14.37
N PHE A 53 0.11 -4.93 14.53
CA PHE A 53 0.77 -6.16 14.94
C PHE A 53 1.70 -5.86 16.11
N ASP A 54 1.69 -6.76 17.08
CA ASP A 54 2.68 -6.81 18.15
C ASP A 54 3.94 -7.55 17.68
N PRO A 55 5.04 -7.48 18.46
CA PRO A 55 6.29 -8.16 18.10
C PRO A 55 6.26 -9.69 18.11
N THR A 56 5.17 -10.32 18.58
CA THR A 56 5.06 -11.79 18.64
C THR A 56 4.59 -12.37 17.31
N HIS A 57 3.88 -11.57 16.51
CA HIS A 57 3.49 -11.95 15.15
C HIS A 57 4.71 -12.04 14.24
N THR A 58 4.87 -13.18 13.58
CA THR A 58 5.95 -13.38 12.63
C THR A 58 5.64 -12.68 11.30
N ARG A 59 6.70 -12.35 10.55
CA ARG A 59 6.55 -11.80 9.20
C ARG A 59 5.76 -12.71 8.27
N ALA A 60 5.97 -14.03 8.37
CA ALA A 60 5.28 -15.03 7.55
C ALA A 60 3.77 -15.00 7.82
N GLU A 61 3.36 -15.11 9.09
CA GLU A 61 1.93 -15.08 9.48
C GLU A 61 1.23 -13.80 9.00
N ILE A 62 1.90 -12.65 9.11
CA ILE A 62 1.36 -11.37 8.67
C ILE A 62 1.16 -11.37 7.14
N LEU A 63 2.17 -11.80 6.38
CA LEU A 63 2.10 -11.80 4.92
C LEU A 63 1.12 -12.84 4.39
N ASP A 64 1.06 -14.04 4.99
CA ASP A 64 0.07 -15.07 4.66
C ASP A 64 -1.35 -14.55 4.84
N GLY A 65 -1.59 -13.84 5.95
CA GLY A 65 -2.86 -13.17 6.17
C GLY A 65 -3.18 -12.14 5.07
N VAL A 66 -2.20 -11.39 4.58
CA VAL A 66 -2.41 -10.40 3.51
C VAL A 66 -2.75 -11.10 2.20
N ILE A 67 -2.02 -12.16 1.86
CA ILE A 67 -2.23 -12.95 0.65
C ILE A 67 -3.67 -13.46 0.58
N GLN A 68 -4.21 -13.96 1.70
CA GLN A 68 -5.60 -14.45 1.79
C GLN A 68 -6.67 -13.36 1.57
N ARG A 69 -6.33 -12.09 1.77
CA ARG A 69 -7.26 -10.95 1.66
C ARG A 69 -7.21 -10.25 0.31
N ILE A 70 -6.15 -10.48 -0.47
CA ILE A 70 -6.04 -9.91 -1.81
C ILE A 70 -7.03 -10.65 -2.71
N PRO A 71 -7.95 -9.93 -3.39
CA PRO A 71 -8.90 -10.58 -4.28
C PRO A 71 -8.19 -11.37 -5.39
N PRO A 72 -8.69 -12.55 -5.78
CA PRO A 72 -8.14 -13.31 -6.89
C PRO A 72 -8.06 -12.48 -8.17
N GLY A 73 -6.90 -12.49 -8.83
CA GLY A 73 -6.67 -11.73 -10.06
C GLY A 73 -6.54 -10.22 -9.88
N ALA A 74 -6.53 -9.71 -8.63
CA ALA A 74 -6.22 -8.32 -8.38
C ALA A 74 -4.76 -8.01 -8.74
N GLU A 75 -4.54 -6.82 -9.30
CA GLU A 75 -3.20 -6.25 -9.37
C GLU A 75 -2.82 -5.70 -7.98
N LEU A 76 -1.59 -5.93 -7.55
CA LEU A 76 -1.09 -5.48 -6.25
C LEU A 76 -0.09 -4.34 -6.43
N LEU A 77 -0.42 -3.16 -5.90
CA LEU A 77 0.52 -2.08 -5.71
C LEU A 77 1.20 -2.23 -4.36
N ILE A 78 2.52 -2.22 -4.35
CA ILE A 78 3.29 -2.17 -3.11
C ILE A 78 4.33 -1.06 -3.22
N ARG A 79 4.44 -0.25 -2.17
CA ARG A 79 5.52 0.72 -2.06
C ARG A 79 6.81 -0.03 -1.76
N GLN A 80 7.80 0.09 -2.63
CA GLN A 80 9.16 -0.32 -2.30
C GLN A 80 9.83 0.80 -1.50
N ALA A 81 10.22 0.49 -0.27
CA ALA A 81 11.22 1.28 0.42
C ALA A 81 12.55 1.03 -0.31
N GLY A 82 13.25 2.12 -0.70
CA GLY A 82 14.53 1.99 -1.38
C GLY A 82 15.52 1.11 -0.59
N PRO A 83 16.53 0.53 -1.26
CA PRO A 83 17.47 -0.37 -0.62
C PRO A 83 18.13 0.31 0.58
N ALA A 84 18.13 -0.38 1.72
CA ALA A 84 18.82 0.11 2.90
C ALA A 84 20.34 0.07 2.64
N PRO A 85 21.12 1.11 3.01
CA PRO A 85 22.54 1.22 2.68
C PRO A 85 23.38 0.01 3.09
N HIS A 86 23.01 -0.66 4.19
CA HIS A 86 23.72 -1.83 4.70
C HIS A 86 23.57 -3.09 3.82
N MET A 87 22.51 -3.19 3.00
CA MET A 87 22.38 -4.28 2.03
C MET A 87 23.35 -4.12 0.85
N MET A 88 23.82 -2.91 0.57
CA MET A 88 24.87 -2.70 -0.44
C MET A 88 26.26 -3.01 0.11
N GLN A 89 26.49 -2.90 1.42
CA GLN A 89 27.78 -3.23 2.05
C GLN A 89 28.08 -4.74 2.09
N HIS A 90 27.05 -5.60 2.16
CA HIS A 90 27.26 -7.06 2.14
C HIS A 90 27.56 -7.65 0.75
N GLN A 91 27.49 -6.85 -0.32
CA GLN A 91 27.86 -7.32 -1.67
C GLN A 91 29.39 -7.43 -1.86
N SER A 92 30.18 -6.80 -0.98
CA SER A 92 31.64 -6.67 -1.16
C SER A 92 32.48 -7.64 -0.32
N GLY A 93 31.87 -8.49 0.52
CA GLY A 93 32.59 -9.39 1.44
C GLY A 93 32.22 -10.85 1.23
N GLY A 94 33.18 -11.68 0.80
CA GLY A 94 33.06 -13.06 0.32
C GLY A 94 32.50 -14.16 1.25
N GLN A 95 31.58 -13.84 2.16
CA GLN A 95 30.75 -14.82 2.87
C GLN A 95 29.27 -14.44 2.73
N SER A 96 28.67 -14.75 1.59
CA SER A 96 27.27 -14.44 1.31
C SER A 96 26.36 -15.43 2.05
N GLN A 97 25.97 -15.07 3.28
CA GLN A 97 24.71 -15.58 3.83
C GLN A 97 23.59 -15.21 2.84
N PRO A 98 22.70 -16.14 2.46
CA PRO A 98 21.66 -15.87 1.49
C PRO A 98 20.80 -14.70 1.98
N ILE A 99 20.71 -13.66 1.15
CA ILE A 99 19.91 -12.48 1.45
C ILE A 99 18.44 -12.93 1.61
N PRO A 100 17.79 -12.64 2.76
CA PRO A 100 16.41 -13.04 2.95
C PRO A 100 15.52 -12.34 1.91
N PRO A 101 14.48 -13.02 1.39
CA PRO A 101 13.62 -12.45 0.36
C PRO A 101 12.87 -11.22 0.90
N THR A 102 12.62 -10.23 0.04
CA THR A 102 11.82 -9.04 0.35
C THR A 102 10.32 -9.35 0.38
N ASP A 103 9.51 -8.46 0.97
CA ASP A 103 8.06 -8.61 1.09
C ASP A 103 7.47 -8.72 -0.32
N THR A 104 7.94 -7.87 -1.24
CA THR A 104 7.58 -7.94 -2.66
C THR A 104 7.91 -9.29 -3.28
N GLN A 105 9.07 -9.88 -2.98
CA GLN A 105 9.46 -11.20 -3.51
C GLN A 105 8.61 -12.32 -2.94
N ILE A 106 8.31 -12.29 -1.63
CA ILE A 106 7.42 -13.26 -0.98
C ILE A 106 6.02 -13.18 -1.60
N LEU A 107 5.47 -11.97 -1.72
CA LEU A 107 4.16 -11.74 -2.33
C LEU A 107 4.13 -12.15 -3.80
N ALA A 108 5.18 -11.85 -4.57
CA ALA A 108 5.28 -12.25 -5.99
C ALA A 108 5.28 -13.76 -6.17
N ARG A 109 5.94 -14.49 -5.27
CA ARG A 109 5.94 -15.95 -5.29
C ARG A 109 4.56 -16.51 -4.93
N ALA A 110 3.92 -15.97 -3.90
CA ALA A 110 2.63 -16.46 -3.43
C ALA A 110 1.47 -16.13 -4.40
N LEU A 111 1.56 -14.99 -5.10
CA LEU A 111 0.54 -14.49 -6.02
C LEU A 111 0.99 -14.67 -7.47
N ALA A 112 1.50 -15.85 -7.83
CA ALA A 112 2.16 -16.13 -9.11
C ALA A 112 1.28 -15.92 -10.38
N GLY A 113 -0.01 -15.58 -10.24
CA GLY A 113 -0.90 -15.17 -11.33
C GLY A 113 -1.35 -13.71 -11.31
N SER A 114 -0.92 -12.92 -10.32
CA SER A 114 -1.26 -11.50 -10.18
C SER A 114 -0.11 -10.62 -10.66
N THR A 115 -0.45 -9.46 -11.24
CA THR A 115 0.55 -8.42 -11.52
C THR A 115 0.90 -7.70 -10.24
N ILE A 116 2.19 -7.70 -9.86
CA ILE A 116 2.69 -6.90 -8.74
C ILE A 116 3.45 -5.69 -9.29
N LEU A 117 2.96 -4.51 -8.95
CA LEU A 117 3.55 -3.24 -9.30
C LEU A 117 4.25 -2.66 -8.06
N ALA A 118 5.56 -2.85 -8.03
CA ALA A 118 6.41 -2.34 -6.98
C ALA A 118 6.84 -0.91 -7.34
N ILE A 119 6.25 0.08 -6.67
CA ILE A 119 6.45 1.50 -7.03
C ILE A 119 7.47 2.13 -6.08
N HIS A 120 8.51 2.71 -6.66
CA HIS A 120 9.48 3.55 -5.96
C HIS A 120 8.92 4.96 -5.80
N VAL A 121 8.29 5.22 -4.66
CA VAL A 121 7.69 6.53 -4.33
C VAL A 121 8.35 7.11 -3.10
N GLY A 122 8.88 8.32 -3.22
CA GLY A 122 9.39 9.10 -2.09
C GLY A 122 8.26 9.73 -1.27
N ASP A 123 8.53 10.07 -0.01
CA ASP A 123 7.49 10.63 0.89
C ASP A 123 6.85 11.92 0.33
N ARG A 124 7.61 12.78 -0.36
CA ARG A 124 7.08 13.99 -1.00
C ARG A 124 6.03 13.69 -2.07
N GLN A 125 6.28 12.70 -2.92
CA GLN A 125 5.34 12.29 -3.98
C GLN A 125 4.07 11.68 -3.37
N LEU A 126 4.23 10.87 -2.32
CA LEU A 126 3.10 10.29 -1.59
C LEU A 126 2.23 11.38 -0.94
N THR A 127 2.86 12.38 -0.31
CA THR A 127 2.16 13.52 0.28
C THR A 127 1.43 14.35 -0.78
N ALA A 128 2.06 14.62 -1.92
CA ALA A 128 1.43 15.36 -3.01
C ALA A 128 0.20 14.61 -3.57
N ALA A 129 0.29 13.29 -3.76
CA ALA A 129 -0.81 12.48 -4.22
C ALA A 129 -1.97 12.43 -3.20
N ALA A 130 -1.64 12.31 -1.92
CA ALA A 130 -2.62 12.35 -0.84
C ALA A 130 -3.35 13.70 -0.77
N ALA A 131 -2.62 14.81 -0.94
CA ALA A 131 -3.22 16.15 -0.96
C ALA A 131 -4.27 16.30 -2.07
N GLY A 132 -4.06 15.65 -3.22
CA GLY A 132 -5.05 15.58 -4.31
C GLY A 132 -6.36 14.87 -3.93
N LEU A 133 -6.35 14.05 -2.88
CA LEU A 133 -7.53 13.41 -2.29
C LEU A 133 -8.06 14.16 -1.05
N GLY A 134 -7.51 15.33 -0.71
CA GLY A 134 -7.82 16.02 0.54
C GLY A 134 -7.25 15.33 1.79
N ILE A 135 -6.26 14.45 1.61
CA ILE A 135 -5.65 13.66 2.68
C ILE A 135 -4.33 14.32 3.12
N VAL A 136 -4.20 14.57 4.42
CA VAL A 136 -2.95 15.06 5.03
C VAL A 136 -2.13 13.87 5.55
N LEU A 137 -0.96 13.63 4.93
CA LEU A 137 -0.03 12.60 5.39
C LEU A 137 0.93 13.11 6.47
N PRO A 138 1.34 12.24 7.41
CA PRO A 138 2.38 12.56 8.36
C PRO A 138 3.71 12.81 7.64
N GLY A 139 4.39 13.90 8.01
CA GLY A 139 5.75 14.17 7.56
C GLY A 139 6.77 13.14 8.10
N PRO A 140 7.98 13.11 7.53
CA PRO A 140 9.05 12.17 7.89
C PRO A 140 9.49 12.26 9.36
N ASP A 141 9.19 13.36 10.06
CA ASP A 141 9.51 13.56 11.48
C ASP A 141 8.38 13.15 12.43
N SER A 142 7.29 12.59 11.90
CA SER A 142 6.15 12.16 12.72
C SER A 142 6.51 10.98 13.62
N THR A 143 5.91 10.93 14.81
CA THR A 143 6.14 9.84 15.76
C THR A 143 5.75 8.47 15.19
N PRO A 144 6.41 7.36 15.59
CA PRO A 144 6.10 6.02 15.09
C PRO A 144 4.62 5.64 15.24
N ILE A 145 3.98 6.01 16.34
CA ILE A 145 2.55 5.78 16.59
C ILE A 145 1.69 6.51 15.55
N ARG A 146 2.01 7.78 15.26
CA ARG A 146 1.31 8.56 14.23
C ARG A 146 1.47 7.93 12.84
N ARG A 147 2.66 7.42 12.49
CA ARG A 147 2.87 6.72 11.21
C ARG A 147 2.03 5.45 11.10
N ARG A 148 2.02 4.60 12.13
CA ARG A 148 1.22 3.36 12.16
C ARG A 148 -0.27 3.64 11.96
N ARG A 149 -0.84 4.63 12.66
CA ARG A 149 -2.25 5.00 12.55
C ARG A 149 -2.65 5.52 11.17
N ARG A 150 -1.69 5.93 10.34
CA ARG A 150 -1.94 6.51 9.00
C ARG A 150 -1.54 5.58 7.86
N ALA A 151 -1.18 4.33 8.12
CA ALA A 151 -1.02 3.31 7.07
C ALA A 151 -2.19 3.28 6.07
N PRO A 152 -3.47 3.43 6.50
CA PRO A 152 -4.60 3.52 5.57
C PRO A 152 -4.52 4.66 4.57
N LEU A 153 -4.03 5.82 5.01
CA LEU A 153 -3.88 7.00 4.17
C LEU A 153 -2.77 6.80 3.14
N HIS A 154 -1.69 6.12 3.54
CA HIS A 154 -0.59 5.80 2.62
C HIS A 154 -1.03 4.82 1.53
N ALA A 155 -1.84 3.81 1.88
CA ALA A 155 -2.41 2.87 0.91
C ALA A 155 -3.30 3.59 -0.12
N GLN A 156 -4.18 4.49 0.34
CA GLN A 156 -5.01 5.32 -0.55
C GLN A 156 -4.18 6.27 -1.42
N ALA A 157 -3.13 6.89 -0.87
CA ALA A 157 -2.23 7.74 -1.63
C ALA A 157 -1.47 6.96 -2.72
N LEU A 158 -1.08 5.71 -2.45
CA LEU A 158 -0.44 4.84 -3.44
C LEU A 158 -1.41 4.51 -4.60
N TRP A 159 -2.67 4.20 -4.28
CA TRP A 159 -3.72 4.06 -5.27
C TRP A 159 -3.94 5.34 -6.10
N ALA A 160 -3.89 6.50 -5.45
CA ALA A 160 -4.03 7.79 -6.11
C ALA A 160 -2.91 8.03 -7.13
N ILE A 161 -1.66 7.68 -6.78
CA ILE A 161 -0.51 7.76 -7.69
C ILE A 161 -0.75 6.89 -8.93
N TYR A 162 -1.13 5.62 -8.72
CA TYR A 162 -1.41 4.73 -9.83
C TYR A 162 -2.53 5.27 -10.72
N THR A 163 -3.65 5.66 -10.11
CA THR A 163 -4.81 6.18 -10.86
C THR A 163 -4.46 7.46 -11.61
N ALA A 164 -3.63 8.32 -11.03
CA ALA A 164 -3.15 9.54 -11.67
C ALA A 164 -2.24 9.27 -12.88
N ALA A 165 -1.38 8.26 -12.78
CA ALA A 165 -0.37 7.93 -13.78
C ALA A 165 -0.91 7.07 -14.93
N PHE A 166 -1.79 6.11 -14.64
CA PHE A 166 -2.17 5.06 -15.59
C PHE A 166 -3.63 5.13 -16.07
N CYS A 167 -4.51 5.86 -15.40
CA CYS A 167 -5.92 5.94 -15.82
C CYS A 167 -6.19 7.17 -16.70
N PRO A 168 -7.03 7.07 -17.75
CA PRO A 168 -7.44 8.21 -18.56
C PRO A 168 -8.10 9.31 -17.72
N PRO A 169 -8.04 10.59 -18.13
CA PRO A 169 -8.56 11.71 -17.35
C PRO A 169 -10.01 11.57 -16.90
N VAL A 170 -10.88 11.02 -17.76
CA VAL A 170 -12.31 10.81 -17.46
C VAL A 170 -12.51 9.73 -16.39
N GLU A 171 -11.80 8.61 -16.52
CA GLU A 171 -11.88 7.50 -15.56
C GLU A 171 -11.28 7.90 -14.21
N ARG A 172 -10.14 8.58 -14.23
CA ARG A 172 -9.50 9.13 -13.02
C ARG A 172 -10.43 10.05 -12.24
N ARG A 173 -11.10 11.00 -12.92
CA ARG A 173 -12.06 11.90 -12.27
C ARG A 173 -13.21 11.12 -11.64
N ALA A 174 -13.78 10.16 -12.37
CA ALA A 174 -14.88 9.34 -11.86
C ALA A 174 -14.45 8.52 -10.62
N LEU A 175 -13.28 7.90 -10.66
CA LEU A 175 -12.74 7.12 -9.54
C LEU A 175 -12.47 8.00 -8.30
N PHE A 176 -11.88 9.18 -8.46
CA PHE A 176 -11.67 10.11 -7.35
C PHE A 176 -12.99 10.62 -6.77
N SER A 177 -13.97 10.98 -7.61
CA SER A 177 -15.30 11.36 -7.11
C SER A 177 -16.00 10.23 -6.36
N ALA A 178 -15.92 8.99 -6.85
CA ALA A 178 -16.49 7.83 -6.18
C ALA A 178 -15.78 7.55 -4.84
N HIS A 179 -14.46 7.70 -4.79
CA HIS A 179 -13.67 7.57 -3.56
C HIS A 179 -14.06 8.63 -2.51
N LEU A 180 -14.26 9.88 -2.92
CA LEU A 180 -14.71 10.95 -2.02
C LEU A 180 -16.12 10.68 -1.47
N ALA A 181 -17.03 10.20 -2.31
CA ALA A 181 -18.38 9.80 -1.88
C ALA A 181 -18.31 8.63 -0.89
N TRP A 182 -17.51 7.61 -1.18
CA TRP A 182 -17.27 6.50 -0.26
C TRP A 182 -16.69 6.98 1.09
N CYS A 183 -15.71 7.88 1.09
CA CYS A 183 -15.16 8.47 2.32
C CYS A 183 -16.21 9.23 3.15
N ALA A 184 -17.16 9.90 2.50
CA ALA A 184 -18.27 10.56 3.19
C ALA A 184 -19.21 9.55 3.84
N LEU A 185 -19.54 8.46 3.15
CA LEU A 185 -20.37 7.38 3.67
C LEU A 185 -19.71 6.64 4.84
N GLU A 186 -18.42 6.35 4.75
CA GLU A 186 -17.67 5.72 5.84
C GLU A 186 -17.61 6.62 7.08
N ARG A 187 -17.43 7.92 6.91
CA ARG A 187 -17.50 8.89 8.02
C ARG A 187 -18.88 8.90 8.68
N ALA A 188 -19.95 8.91 7.88
CA ALA A 188 -21.31 8.83 8.39
C ALA A 188 -21.58 7.53 9.16
N ARG A 189 -21.10 6.38 8.65
CA ARG A 189 -21.21 5.07 9.33
C ARG A 189 -20.50 5.04 10.67
N LEU A 190 -19.34 5.67 10.77
CA LEU A 190 -18.56 5.72 12.00
C LEU A 190 -19.05 6.78 13.00
N GLY A 191 -20.12 7.51 12.68
CA GLY A 191 -20.64 8.61 13.51
C GLY A 191 -19.72 9.83 13.56
N VAL A 192 -18.73 9.91 12.67
CA VAL A 192 -17.77 11.02 12.60
C VAL A 192 -18.26 12.00 11.54
N GLY A 193 -19.36 12.73 11.81
CA GLY A 193 -19.91 13.66 10.83
C GLY A 193 -21.32 14.22 11.04
N ALA A 194 -21.75 14.43 12.29
CA ALA A 194 -22.81 15.39 12.60
C ALA A 194 -22.23 16.37 13.64
N GLY A 195 -21.51 17.37 13.16
CA GLY A 195 -20.84 18.40 13.96
C GLY A 195 -20.01 19.30 13.07
#